data_AF-A0A2D8FAQ1-F1
#
_entry.id   AF-A0A2D8FAQ1-F1
#
_cell.length_a   1.000
_cell.length_b   1.000
_cell.length_c   1.000
_cell.angle_alpha   90.00
_cell.angle_beta   90.00
_cell.angle_gamma   90.00
#
_symmetry.space_group_name_H-M   'P 1'
#
loop_
_entity.id
_entity.type
_entity.pdbx_description
1 polymer ?
#
loop_
_entity_poly.entity_id
_entity_poly.type
_entity_poly.pdbx_seq_one_letter_code
_entity_poly.pdbx_strand_id
1 'polypeptide(L)'
;PPSLPRPFAHPAWRPLALSLLVVCGGFQVQATVGEALEERESKLGKVAWRWSFIEHYAALEPSIPDDAVVLAGYDISLGLRYGVPTYRFGPSLDPIHDSIEVVSATHVVTGGMATRFAWEDDAMVLLGAPMTPITHTTRGNDHHVLWAVDAQRMAAHDAAAELDFTDARIHVGNALLVDGGSVVTAPDGWAWMDVYDVGRHGGNANSVVDFLIDLDSTATEICAADCPSTLDVPDDATYVLRLRWEHV
;
A
#
# COMPACT_ATOMS: atom_id res chain seq x y z
N PRO A 1 47.97 67.26 -1.47
CA PRO A 1 47.13 66.09 -1.07
C PRO A 1 47.90 64.78 -1.21
N PRO A 2 48.14 64.01 -0.13
CA PRO A 2 48.90 62.78 -0.20
C PRO A 2 48.12 61.72 -0.99
N SER A 3 48.76 61.13 -1.99
CA SER A 3 48.25 60.00 -2.75
C SER A 3 48.16 58.77 -1.84
N LEU A 4 46.98 58.14 -1.77
CA LEU A 4 46.80 56.85 -1.10
C LEU A 4 47.89 55.86 -1.57
N PRO A 5 48.57 55.14 -0.66
CA PRO A 5 49.51 54.10 -1.05
C PRO A 5 48.73 53.04 -1.84
N ARG A 6 49.17 52.73 -3.07
CA ARG A 6 48.59 51.66 -3.91
C ARG A 6 49.12 50.32 -3.38
N PRO A 7 48.38 49.56 -2.55
CA PRO A 7 48.93 48.38 -1.87
C PRO A 7 49.12 47.19 -2.84
N PHE A 8 48.67 47.33 -4.08
CA PHE A 8 48.63 46.27 -5.10
C PHE A 8 49.58 46.51 -6.29
N ALA A 9 50.54 47.43 -6.18
CA ALA A 9 51.45 47.79 -7.27
C ALA A 9 52.72 46.94 -7.36
N HIS A 10 52.89 45.92 -6.51
CA HIS A 10 54.07 45.06 -6.53
C HIS A 10 53.87 43.89 -7.52
N PRO A 11 54.80 43.64 -8.46
CA PRO A 11 54.59 42.74 -9.61
C PRO A 11 54.29 41.29 -9.22
N ALA A 12 54.68 40.87 -8.01
CA ALA A 12 54.39 39.54 -7.45
C ALA A 12 52.92 39.30 -7.05
N TRP A 13 52.09 40.34 -6.90
CA TRP A 13 50.67 40.18 -6.52
C TRP A 13 49.79 39.73 -7.68
N ARG A 14 50.17 40.08 -8.91
CA ARG A 14 49.44 39.67 -10.13
C ARG A 14 49.42 38.15 -10.31
N PRO A 15 50.57 37.43 -10.29
CA PRO A 15 50.55 35.98 -10.41
C PRO A 15 49.87 35.31 -9.22
N LEU A 16 49.99 35.86 -8.01
CA LEU A 16 49.36 35.32 -6.80
C LEU A 16 47.83 35.44 -6.84
N ALA A 17 47.31 36.59 -7.27
CA ALA A 17 45.88 36.81 -7.49
C ALA A 17 45.31 35.94 -8.64
N LEU A 18 46.08 35.76 -9.73
CA LEU A 18 45.73 34.85 -10.81
C LEU A 18 45.67 33.39 -10.35
N SER A 19 46.68 32.93 -9.60
CA SER A 19 46.68 31.58 -9.02
C SER A 19 45.50 31.38 -8.07
N LEU A 20 45.18 32.37 -7.23
CA LEU A 20 44.04 32.30 -6.33
C LEU A 20 42.71 32.24 -7.11
N LEU A 21 42.56 33.04 -8.17
CA LEU A 21 41.38 32.99 -9.04
C LEU A 21 41.23 31.65 -9.75
N VAL A 22 42.34 31.06 -10.22
CA VAL A 22 42.33 29.73 -10.83
C VAL A 22 41.94 28.66 -9.81
N VAL A 23 42.47 28.74 -8.59
CA VAL A 23 42.14 27.79 -7.51
C VAL A 23 40.68 27.93 -7.08
N CYS A 24 40.22 29.14 -6.78
CA CYS A 24 38.83 29.40 -6.40
C CYS A 24 37.85 29.05 -7.54
N GLY A 25 38.19 29.39 -8.79
CA GLY A 25 37.41 29.00 -9.97
C GLY A 25 37.38 27.49 -10.16
N GLY A 26 38.49 26.79 -9.94
CA GLY A 26 38.57 25.33 -9.95
C GLY A 26 37.68 24.69 -8.89
N PHE A 27 37.73 25.20 -7.65
CA PHE A 27 36.86 24.74 -6.56
C PHE A 27 35.37 24.96 -6.88
N GLN A 28 35.01 26.12 -7.42
CA GLN A 28 33.62 26.42 -7.77
C GLN A 28 33.12 25.52 -8.91
N VAL A 29 33.93 25.30 -9.95
CA VAL A 29 33.59 24.36 -11.04
C VAL A 29 33.44 22.94 -10.50
N GLN A 30 34.37 22.49 -9.66
CA GLN A 30 34.31 21.14 -9.09
C GLN A 30 33.06 20.94 -8.22
N ALA A 31 32.69 21.93 -7.40
CA ALA A 31 31.48 21.88 -6.59
C ALA A 31 30.21 21.81 -7.46
N THR A 32 30.08 22.70 -8.44
CA THR A 32 28.91 22.70 -9.34
C THR A 32 28.81 21.43 -10.19
N VAL A 33 29.94 20.90 -10.66
CA VAL A 33 29.96 19.62 -11.38
C VAL A 33 29.57 18.46 -10.47
N GLY A 34 30.04 18.45 -9.22
CA GLY A 34 29.66 17.45 -8.21
C GLY A 34 28.14 17.45 -7.96
N GLU A 35 27.57 18.61 -7.64
CA GLU A 35 26.13 18.77 -7.41
C GLU A 35 25.30 18.35 -8.64
N ALA A 36 25.73 18.73 -9.84
CA ALA A 36 25.04 18.36 -11.07
C ALA A 36 25.08 16.85 -11.36
N LEU A 37 26.18 16.17 -11.02
CA LEU A 37 26.30 14.72 -11.14
C LEU A 37 25.42 14.01 -10.11
N GLU A 38 25.42 14.45 -8.85
CA GLU A 38 24.54 13.92 -7.81
C GLU A 38 23.06 14.09 -8.17
N GLU A 39 22.67 15.27 -8.67
CA GLU A 39 21.30 15.50 -9.14
C GLU A 39 20.95 14.59 -10.33
N ARG A 40 21.88 14.41 -11.28
CA ARG A 40 21.69 13.49 -12.42
C ARG A 40 21.51 12.05 -11.94
N GLU A 41 22.35 11.58 -11.03
CA GLU A 41 22.24 10.23 -10.46
C GLU A 41 20.93 10.03 -9.71
N SER A 42 20.52 11.03 -8.91
CA SER A 42 19.22 11.03 -8.24
C SER A 42 18.06 10.95 -9.25
N LYS A 43 18.11 11.73 -10.34
CA LYS A 43 17.09 11.68 -11.40
C LYS A 43 17.07 10.33 -12.12
N LEU A 44 18.24 9.77 -12.43
CA LEU A 44 18.33 8.43 -13.04
C LEU A 44 17.77 7.35 -12.11
N GLY A 45 18.07 7.43 -10.82
CA GLY A 45 17.49 6.54 -9.81
C GLY A 45 15.96 6.64 -9.76
N LYS A 46 15.40 7.85 -9.79
CA LYS A 46 13.93 8.07 -9.85
C LYS A 46 13.31 7.49 -11.12
N VAL A 47 13.98 7.62 -12.27
CA VAL A 47 13.49 7.06 -13.54
C VAL A 47 13.53 5.53 -13.49
N ALA A 48 14.64 4.94 -13.03
CA ALA A 48 14.75 3.50 -12.88
C ALA A 48 13.69 2.93 -11.92
N TRP A 49 13.47 3.62 -10.79
CA TRP A 49 12.41 3.28 -9.84
C TRP A 49 11.02 3.32 -10.47
N ARG A 50 10.71 4.37 -11.27
CA ARG A 50 9.43 4.47 -12.00
C ARG A 50 9.26 3.34 -13.03
N TRP A 51 10.33 2.92 -13.70
CA TRP A 51 10.24 1.79 -14.62
C TRP A 51 10.00 0.47 -13.90
N SER A 52 10.70 0.22 -12.79
CA SER A 52 10.46 -0.95 -11.95
C SER A 52 9.00 -1.01 -11.45
N PHE A 53 8.44 0.15 -11.09
CA PHE A 53 7.04 0.26 -10.70
C PHE A 53 6.08 -0.13 -11.84
N ILE A 54 6.29 0.38 -13.06
CA ILE A 54 5.45 0.06 -14.23
C ILE A 54 5.55 -1.42 -14.61
N GLU A 55 6.74 -2.01 -14.50
CA GLU A 55 6.94 -3.44 -14.76
C GLU A 55 6.07 -4.33 -13.86
N HIS A 56 5.85 -3.95 -12.60
CA HIS A 56 4.96 -4.70 -11.70
C HIS A 56 3.50 -4.67 -12.14
N TYR A 57 3.00 -3.51 -12.55
CA TYR A 57 1.63 -3.42 -13.08
C TYR A 57 1.46 -4.21 -14.38
N ALA A 58 2.46 -4.17 -15.28
CA ALA A 58 2.45 -4.95 -16.50
C ALA A 58 2.41 -6.48 -16.21
N ALA A 59 2.97 -6.93 -15.09
CA ALA A 59 2.87 -8.34 -14.70
C ALA A 59 1.46 -8.75 -14.25
N LEU A 60 0.64 -7.80 -13.76
CA LEU A 60 -0.76 -8.04 -13.40
C LEU A 60 -1.71 -7.96 -14.61
N GLU A 61 -1.32 -7.25 -15.68
CA GLU A 61 -2.12 -7.03 -16.91
C GLU A 61 -2.84 -8.29 -17.42
N PRO A 62 -2.22 -9.49 -17.51
CA PRO A 62 -2.89 -10.67 -18.04
C PRO A 62 -4.09 -11.16 -17.21
N SER A 63 -4.18 -10.73 -15.95
CA SER A 63 -5.24 -11.10 -15.00
C SER A 63 -6.32 -10.03 -14.88
N ILE A 64 -6.18 -8.90 -15.58
CA ILE A 64 -7.13 -7.79 -15.55
C ILE A 64 -8.06 -7.91 -16.78
N PRO A 65 -9.38 -8.04 -16.59
CA PRO A 65 -10.35 -8.05 -17.69
C PRO A 65 -10.32 -6.77 -18.53
N ASP A 66 -10.61 -6.88 -19.84
CA ASP A 66 -10.62 -5.74 -20.77
C ASP A 66 -11.64 -4.64 -20.40
N ASP A 67 -12.71 -5.00 -19.69
CA ASP A 67 -13.77 -4.10 -19.22
C ASP A 67 -13.60 -3.66 -17.75
N ALA A 68 -12.46 -3.99 -17.13
CA ALA A 68 -12.21 -3.66 -15.74
C ALA A 68 -12.04 -2.15 -15.51
N VAL A 69 -12.64 -1.67 -14.41
CA VAL A 69 -12.33 -0.35 -13.85
C VAL A 69 -11.41 -0.57 -12.67
N VAL A 70 -10.13 -0.25 -12.85
CA VAL A 70 -9.08 -0.56 -11.87
C VAL A 70 -8.75 0.65 -11.02
N LEU A 71 -8.87 0.49 -9.70
CA LEU A 71 -8.36 1.42 -8.71
C LEU A 71 -6.89 1.10 -8.41
N ALA A 72 -5.97 2.04 -8.69
CA ALA A 72 -4.53 1.84 -8.52
C ALA A 72 -3.83 2.99 -7.75
N GLY A 73 -2.80 2.61 -6.99
CA GLY A 73 -2.09 3.39 -5.97
C GLY A 73 -1.18 4.55 -6.44
N TYR A 74 -1.00 4.86 -7.72
CA TYR A 74 -0.13 6.01 -8.06
C TYR A 74 -0.56 6.84 -9.26
N ASP A 75 -1.67 6.52 -9.91
CA ASP A 75 -1.51 6.49 -11.35
C ASP A 75 -2.49 7.29 -12.18
N ILE A 76 -2.41 8.62 -12.03
CA ILE A 76 -2.62 9.51 -13.17
C ILE A 76 -1.77 9.02 -14.38
N SER A 77 -0.61 8.38 -14.18
CA SER A 77 0.21 7.83 -15.27
C SER A 77 -0.33 6.53 -15.90
N LEU A 78 -1.19 5.73 -15.27
CA LEU A 78 -1.84 4.53 -15.87
C LEU A 78 -2.88 5.06 -16.82
N GLY A 79 -3.63 6.06 -16.39
CA GLY A 79 -4.58 6.75 -17.24
C GLY A 79 -3.92 7.52 -18.38
N LEU A 80 -2.79 8.17 -18.12
CA LEU A 80 -2.02 8.84 -19.19
C LEU A 80 -1.31 7.85 -20.12
N ARG A 81 -0.92 6.65 -19.67
CA ARG A 81 -0.11 5.70 -20.44
C ARG A 81 -0.94 4.65 -21.16
N TYR A 82 -1.96 4.12 -20.50
CA TYR A 82 -2.83 3.04 -20.98
C TYR A 82 -4.24 3.54 -21.33
N GLY A 83 -4.52 4.84 -21.18
CA GLY A 83 -5.79 5.44 -21.61
C GLY A 83 -6.98 5.14 -20.69
N VAL A 84 -6.72 4.70 -19.46
CA VAL A 84 -7.76 4.28 -18.49
C VAL A 84 -8.17 5.46 -17.58
N PRO A 85 -9.46 5.77 -17.37
CA PRO A 85 -9.87 6.79 -16.42
C PRO A 85 -9.34 6.52 -15.00
N THR A 86 -8.71 7.52 -14.37
CA THR A 86 -8.10 7.39 -13.02
C THR A 86 -8.54 8.52 -12.10
N TYR A 87 -8.71 8.21 -10.80
CA TYR A 87 -9.30 9.10 -9.81
C TYR A 87 -8.43 9.25 -8.56
N ARG A 88 -8.61 10.36 -7.83
CA ARG A 88 -7.91 10.64 -6.56
C ARG A 88 -8.94 10.99 -5.50
N PHE A 89 -8.83 10.35 -4.35
CA PHE A 89 -9.78 10.51 -3.24
C PHE A 89 -9.22 11.37 -2.11
N GLY A 90 -10.14 12.03 -1.40
CA GLY A 90 -9.87 12.74 -0.17
C GLY A 90 -9.79 11.80 1.04
N PRO A 91 -9.60 12.33 2.26
CA PRO A 91 -9.66 11.53 3.47
C PRO A 91 -11.06 10.94 3.67
N SER A 92 -11.13 9.63 3.92
CA SER A 92 -12.33 8.88 4.28
C SER A 92 -12.03 7.96 5.47
N LEU A 93 -13.07 7.63 6.24
CA LEU A 93 -13.01 6.61 7.29
C LEU A 93 -13.08 5.19 6.71
N ASP A 94 -13.66 5.03 5.52
CA ASP A 94 -13.66 3.79 4.75
C ASP A 94 -13.16 4.03 3.31
N PRO A 95 -11.84 4.22 3.18
CA PRO A 95 -11.28 4.72 1.93
C PRO A 95 -11.31 3.70 0.79
N ILE A 96 -11.41 2.39 1.06
CA ILE A 96 -11.50 1.38 0.00
C ILE A 96 -12.94 1.33 -0.53
N HIS A 97 -13.93 1.19 0.36
CA HIS A 97 -15.34 1.14 -0.01
C HIS A 97 -15.76 2.38 -0.80
N ASP A 98 -15.51 3.57 -0.25
CA ASP A 98 -15.89 4.84 -0.88
C ASP A 98 -15.22 5.03 -2.25
N SER A 99 -13.96 4.59 -2.38
CA SER A 99 -13.23 4.69 -3.64
C SER A 99 -13.82 3.77 -4.70
N ILE A 100 -14.27 2.58 -4.31
CA ILE A 100 -14.97 1.63 -5.19
C ILE A 100 -16.30 2.24 -5.66
N GLU A 101 -17.12 2.77 -4.76
CA GLU A 101 -18.44 3.33 -5.10
C GLU A 101 -18.35 4.46 -6.12
N VAL A 102 -17.49 5.45 -5.84
CA VAL A 102 -17.43 6.70 -6.60
C VAL A 102 -17.05 6.47 -8.07
N VAL A 103 -16.23 5.47 -8.34
CA VAL A 103 -15.74 5.19 -9.70
C VAL A 103 -16.30 3.89 -10.27
N SER A 104 -17.15 3.21 -9.49
CA SER A 104 -17.66 1.88 -9.81
C SER A 104 -16.51 0.92 -10.17
N ALA A 105 -15.46 0.91 -9.34
CA ALA A 105 -14.31 0.06 -9.55
C ALA A 105 -14.75 -1.41 -9.53
N THR A 106 -14.17 -2.22 -10.42
CA THR A 106 -14.35 -3.68 -10.41
C THR A 106 -13.14 -4.38 -9.83
N HIS A 107 -11.99 -3.70 -9.80
CA HIS A 107 -10.73 -4.24 -9.31
C HIS A 107 -9.96 -3.18 -8.52
N VAL A 108 -9.19 -3.62 -7.55
CA VAL A 108 -8.31 -2.77 -6.74
C VAL A 108 -6.91 -3.38 -6.77
N VAL A 109 -5.88 -2.54 -6.88
CA VAL A 109 -4.48 -2.95 -6.72
C VAL A 109 -3.93 -2.30 -5.46
N THR A 110 -3.34 -3.10 -4.56
CA THR A 110 -2.72 -2.63 -3.32
C THR A 110 -1.27 -3.11 -3.20
N GLY A 111 -0.52 -2.44 -2.31
CA GLY A 111 0.81 -2.87 -1.91
C GLY A 111 1.91 -2.46 -2.88
N GLY A 112 3.07 -3.10 -2.71
CA GLY A 112 4.23 -2.92 -3.56
C GLY A 112 5.22 -1.82 -3.17
N MET A 113 6.14 -1.52 -4.09
CA MET A 113 7.22 -0.52 -3.90
C MET A 113 6.74 0.90 -3.51
N ALA A 114 5.45 1.21 -3.65
CA ALA A 114 4.85 2.47 -3.25
C ALA A 114 3.39 2.26 -2.86
N THR A 115 3.14 2.11 -1.56
CA THR A 115 1.79 2.21 -1.01
C THR A 115 1.32 3.65 -1.09
N ARG A 116 0.09 3.87 -1.60
CA ARG A 116 -0.45 5.22 -1.79
C ARG A 116 -1.07 5.77 -0.54
N PHE A 117 -1.77 4.88 0.13
CA PHE A 117 -2.58 5.19 1.27
C PHE A 117 -2.02 4.46 2.47
N ALA A 118 -2.01 5.16 3.61
CA ALA A 118 -1.57 4.57 4.87
C ALA A 118 -2.35 3.31 5.27
N TRP A 119 -3.55 3.12 4.71
CA TRP A 119 -4.37 1.94 4.94
C TRP A 119 -3.93 0.71 4.16
N GLU A 120 -3.14 0.85 3.08
CA GLU A 120 -2.65 -0.32 2.32
C GLU A 120 -1.70 -1.19 3.15
N ASP A 121 -1.12 -0.62 4.20
CA ASP A 121 -0.28 -1.32 5.17
C ASP A 121 -1.10 -1.95 6.32
N ASP A 122 -2.42 -1.69 6.39
CA ASP A 122 -3.31 -2.23 7.42
C ASP A 122 -4.06 -3.45 6.90
N ALA A 123 -3.63 -4.64 7.34
CA ALA A 123 -4.24 -5.90 6.95
C ALA A 123 -5.73 -5.98 7.31
N MET A 124 -6.18 -5.39 8.41
CA MET A 124 -7.60 -5.44 8.76
C MET A 124 -8.45 -4.59 7.81
N VAL A 125 -7.91 -3.47 7.32
CA VAL A 125 -8.60 -2.66 6.30
C VAL A 125 -8.69 -3.41 4.99
N LEU A 126 -7.62 -4.10 4.57
CA LEU A 126 -7.64 -4.93 3.36
C LEU A 126 -8.63 -6.11 3.47
N LEU A 127 -8.63 -6.82 4.60
CA LEU A 127 -9.46 -8.01 4.80
C LEU A 127 -10.95 -7.65 4.97
N GLY A 128 -11.22 -6.51 5.61
CA GLY A 128 -12.56 -5.99 5.86
C GLY A 128 -13.22 -5.32 4.66
N ALA A 129 -12.42 -4.82 3.71
CA ALA A 129 -12.93 -4.23 2.48
C ALA A 129 -13.65 -5.25 1.58
N PRO A 130 -14.62 -4.82 0.76
CA PRO A 130 -15.46 -5.69 -0.07
C PRO A 130 -14.72 -6.21 -1.31
N MET A 131 -13.58 -6.84 -1.10
CA MET A 131 -12.70 -7.30 -2.15
C MET A 131 -12.02 -8.64 -1.82
N THR A 132 -11.79 -9.44 -2.84
CA THR A 132 -11.24 -10.80 -2.74
C THR A 132 -9.98 -10.88 -3.60
N PRO A 133 -8.87 -11.45 -3.09
CA PRO A 133 -7.64 -11.49 -3.87
C PRO A 133 -7.82 -12.40 -5.10
N ILE A 134 -7.32 -11.94 -6.24
CA ILE A 134 -7.28 -12.71 -7.49
C ILE A 134 -5.89 -13.30 -7.68
N THR A 135 -4.88 -12.44 -7.60
CA THR A 135 -3.49 -12.80 -7.88
C THR A 135 -2.56 -11.76 -7.28
N HIS A 136 -1.27 -12.07 -7.27
CA HIS A 136 -0.25 -11.14 -6.84
C HIS A 136 1.00 -11.27 -7.72
N THR A 137 1.86 -10.26 -7.66
CA THR A 137 3.22 -10.33 -8.18
C THR A 137 4.20 -9.86 -7.11
N THR A 138 5.33 -10.56 -7.01
CA THR A 138 6.34 -10.33 -5.96
C THR A 138 7.67 -9.97 -6.60
N ARG A 139 8.31 -8.90 -6.13
CA ARG A 139 9.72 -8.59 -6.45
C ARG A 139 10.46 -8.15 -5.21
N GLY A 140 11.42 -8.96 -4.77
CA GLY A 140 12.08 -8.74 -3.49
C GLY A 140 11.08 -8.94 -2.36
N ASN A 141 10.89 -7.93 -1.52
CA ASN A 141 9.95 -7.94 -0.39
C ASN A 141 8.64 -7.19 -0.72
N ASP A 142 8.48 -6.72 -1.96
CA ASP A 142 7.32 -5.93 -2.38
C ASP A 142 6.30 -6.84 -3.06
N HIS A 143 5.09 -6.87 -2.52
CA HIS A 143 3.96 -7.65 -3.03
C HIS A 143 2.89 -6.71 -3.60
N HIS A 144 2.65 -6.78 -4.91
CA HIS A 144 1.54 -6.10 -5.59
C HIS A 144 0.39 -7.09 -5.69
N VAL A 145 -0.76 -6.76 -5.10
CA VAL A 145 -1.91 -7.66 -5.06
C VAL A 145 -3.05 -7.08 -5.88
N LEU A 146 -3.62 -7.89 -6.77
CA LEU A 146 -4.84 -7.58 -7.51
C LEU A 146 -6.05 -8.20 -6.79
N TRP A 147 -7.03 -7.38 -6.48
CA TRP A 147 -8.27 -7.76 -5.80
C TRP A 147 -9.45 -7.54 -6.74
N ALA A 148 -10.39 -8.49 -6.76
CA ALA A 148 -11.72 -8.32 -7.36
C ALA A 148 -12.65 -7.66 -6.34
N VAL A 149 -13.47 -6.71 -6.78
CA VAL A 149 -14.58 -6.21 -5.97
C VAL A 149 -15.68 -7.27 -5.92
N ASP A 150 -16.10 -7.61 -4.70
CA ASP A 150 -17.17 -8.57 -4.45
C ASP A 150 -18.49 -7.84 -4.27
N ALA A 151 -19.42 -8.03 -5.20
CA ALA A 151 -20.69 -7.32 -5.22
C ALA A 151 -21.60 -7.64 -4.02
N GLN A 152 -21.54 -8.86 -3.48
CA GLN A 152 -22.34 -9.23 -2.31
C GLN A 152 -21.77 -8.56 -1.07
N ARG A 153 -20.44 -8.61 -0.90
CA ARG A 153 -19.77 -7.93 0.21
C ARG A 153 -19.94 -6.42 0.12
N MET A 154 -19.90 -5.86 -1.09
CA MET A 154 -20.16 -4.44 -1.33
C MET A 154 -21.55 -4.03 -0.83
N ALA A 155 -22.59 -4.79 -1.19
CA ALA A 155 -23.96 -4.49 -0.77
C ALA A 155 -24.18 -4.63 0.75
N ALA A 156 -23.39 -5.47 1.42
CA ALA A 156 -23.50 -5.75 2.84
C ALA A 156 -22.50 -4.95 3.71
N HIS A 157 -21.57 -4.21 3.09
CA HIS A 157 -20.39 -3.67 3.77
C HIS A 157 -20.71 -2.71 4.91
N ASP A 158 -21.52 -1.68 4.63
CA ASP A 158 -21.91 -0.68 5.64
C ASP A 158 -22.66 -1.34 6.81
N ALA A 159 -23.55 -2.27 6.48
CA ALA A 159 -24.34 -2.97 7.49
C ALA A 159 -23.49 -3.98 8.29
N ALA A 160 -22.39 -4.51 7.72
CA ALA A 160 -21.39 -5.27 8.46
C ALA A 160 -20.65 -4.37 9.45
N ALA A 161 -20.19 -3.21 9.00
CA ALA A 161 -19.42 -2.26 9.79
C ALA A 161 -20.21 -1.69 10.99
N GLU A 162 -21.53 -1.65 10.90
CA GLU A 162 -22.43 -1.24 11.98
C GLU A 162 -22.67 -2.32 13.06
N LEU A 163 -22.27 -3.57 12.84
CA LEU A 163 -22.42 -4.64 13.82
C LEU A 163 -21.56 -4.38 15.06
N ASP A 164 -22.13 -4.64 16.24
CA ASP A 164 -21.45 -4.50 17.52
C ASP A 164 -20.83 -5.83 17.96
N PHE A 165 -19.50 -5.86 18.03
CA PHE A 165 -18.72 -7.00 18.48
C PHE A 165 -17.82 -6.57 19.64
N THR A 166 -18.31 -6.72 20.86
CA THR A 166 -17.57 -6.35 22.07
C THR A 166 -16.32 -7.19 22.31
N ASP A 167 -16.30 -8.41 21.80
CA ASP A 167 -15.19 -9.36 21.96
C ASP A 167 -14.13 -9.23 20.85
N ALA A 168 -14.37 -8.41 19.83
CA ALA A 168 -13.40 -8.15 18.77
C ALA A 168 -12.45 -7.02 19.17
N ARG A 169 -11.14 -7.27 19.02
CA ARG A 169 -10.11 -6.25 19.21
C ARG A 169 -10.13 -5.21 18.09
N ILE A 170 -10.40 -5.66 16.87
CA ILE A 170 -10.55 -4.80 15.68
C ILE A 170 -11.74 -5.31 14.87
N HIS A 171 -12.57 -4.40 14.40
CA HIS A 171 -13.68 -4.67 13.49
C HIS A 171 -13.63 -3.64 12.35
N VAL A 172 -13.51 -4.12 11.11
CA VAL A 172 -13.50 -3.28 9.90
C VAL A 172 -14.33 -3.98 8.83
N GLY A 173 -15.36 -3.30 8.30
CA GLY A 173 -16.26 -3.87 7.30
C GLY A 173 -16.82 -5.21 7.77
N ASN A 174 -16.55 -6.28 7.02
CA ASN A 174 -16.98 -7.62 7.38
C ASN A 174 -15.92 -8.47 8.12
N ALA A 175 -14.77 -7.90 8.49
CA ALA A 175 -13.67 -8.63 9.12
C ALA A 175 -13.48 -8.25 10.59
N LEU A 176 -13.21 -9.27 11.42
CA LEU A 176 -12.92 -9.12 12.84
C LEU A 176 -11.59 -9.76 13.19
N LEU A 177 -10.88 -9.15 14.13
CA LEU A 177 -9.71 -9.70 14.78
C LEU A 177 -10.03 -9.97 16.24
N VAL A 178 -10.00 -11.23 16.65
CA VAL A 178 -10.43 -11.68 17.98
C VAL A 178 -9.29 -12.40 18.68
N ASP A 179 -9.00 -11.98 19.91
CA ASP A 179 -7.95 -12.61 20.73
C ASP A 179 -8.52 -13.80 21.54
N GLY A 180 -7.63 -14.70 21.94
CA GLY A 180 -7.94 -15.90 22.69
C GLY A 180 -8.72 -15.69 24.00
N GLY A 181 -9.49 -16.71 24.37
CA GLY A 181 -10.37 -16.70 25.54
C GLY A 181 -11.76 -16.10 25.27
N SER A 182 -12.06 -15.83 23.99
CA SER A 182 -13.32 -15.21 23.55
C SER A 182 -14.23 -16.25 22.90
N VAL A 183 -15.53 -16.14 23.15
CA VAL A 183 -16.55 -16.91 22.42
C VAL A 183 -17.35 -15.94 21.57
N VAL A 184 -17.29 -16.11 20.25
CA VAL A 184 -17.92 -15.19 19.29
C VAL A 184 -19.00 -15.91 18.50
N THR A 185 -20.17 -15.30 18.41
CA THR A 185 -21.32 -15.84 17.67
C THR A 185 -21.67 -14.92 16.50
N ALA A 186 -21.91 -15.51 15.33
CA ALA A 186 -22.39 -14.77 14.17
C ALA A 186 -23.75 -14.12 14.50
N PRO A 187 -23.94 -12.83 14.22
CA PRO A 187 -25.22 -12.15 14.45
C PRO A 187 -26.34 -12.73 13.59
N ASP A 188 -27.60 -12.50 14.00
CA ASP A 188 -28.77 -12.94 13.23
C ASP A 188 -28.73 -12.39 11.80
N GLY A 189 -28.95 -13.27 10.81
CA GLY A 189 -28.88 -12.91 9.38
C GLY A 189 -27.46 -12.89 8.79
N TRP A 190 -26.46 -13.30 9.58
CA TRP A 190 -25.07 -13.40 9.16
C TRP A 190 -24.50 -14.79 9.45
N ALA A 191 -23.50 -15.17 8.64
CA ALA A 191 -22.71 -16.36 8.86
C ALA A 191 -21.22 -16.03 8.75
N TRP A 192 -20.38 -16.84 9.41
CA TRP A 192 -18.95 -16.80 9.17
C TRP A 192 -18.65 -17.36 7.77
N MET A 193 -18.05 -16.53 6.94
CA MET A 193 -17.56 -16.88 5.61
C MET A 193 -16.30 -17.72 5.70
N ASP A 194 -15.36 -17.28 6.53
CA ASP A 194 -14.09 -17.96 6.79
C ASP A 194 -13.49 -17.53 8.12
N VAL A 195 -12.63 -18.40 8.64
CA VAL A 195 -11.92 -18.20 9.91
C VAL A 195 -10.48 -18.66 9.73
N TYR A 196 -9.55 -17.79 10.09
CA TYR A 196 -8.12 -18.06 10.04
C TYR A 196 -7.50 -17.87 11.43
N ASP A 197 -6.66 -18.80 11.86
CA ASP A 197 -5.75 -18.58 12.99
C ASP A 197 -4.54 -17.82 12.48
N VAL A 198 -4.16 -16.72 13.13
CA VAL A 198 -2.96 -15.93 12.76
C VAL A 198 -1.66 -16.60 13.20
N GLY A 199 -1.73 -17.64 14.04
CA GLY A 199 -0.63 -18.48 14.49
C GLY A 199 0.02 -18.05 15.82
N ARG A 200 -0.49 -17.00 16.47
CA ARG A 200 -0.02 -16.53 17.78
C ARG A 200 -1.06 -15.64 18.48
N HIS A 201 -1.14 -15.75 19.80
CA HIS A 201 -1.88 -14.81 20.64
C HIS A 201 -1.42 -13.35 20.45
N GLY A 202 -2.38 -12.44 20.33
CA GLY A 202 -2.16 -11.01 20.14
C GLY A 202 -1.56 -10.64 18.78
N GLY A 203 -1.47 -11.59 17.83
CA GLY A 203 -0.95 -11.38 16.48
C GLY A 203 -1.77 -10.38 15.67
N ASN A 204 -1.20 -9.85 14.59
CA ASN A 204 -1.92 -9.03 13.62
C ASN A 204 -2.37 -9.88 12.43
N ALA A 205 -3.23 -9.30 11.58
CA ALA A 205 -3.83 -10.01 10.45
C ALA A 205 -2.94 -10.14 9.20
N ASN A 206 -1.70 -9.66 9.25
CA ASN A 206 -0.79 -9.67 8.09
C ASN A 206 -0.56 -11.09 7.55
N SER A 207 -0.38 -12.07 8.45
CA SER A 207 -0.21 -13.47 8.04
C SER A 207 -1.43 -14.02 7.29
N VAL A 208 -2.64 -13.53 7.60
CA VAL A 208 -3.85 -13.94 6.86
C VAL A 208 -3.86 -13.34 5.46
N VAL A 209 -3.43 -12.09 5.30
CA VAL A 209 -3.26 -11.50 3.95
C VAL A 209 -2.27 -12.33 3.15
N ASP A 210 -1.09 -12.62 3.71
CA ASP A 210 -0.05 -13.43 3.06
C ASP A 210 -0.56 -14.84 2.70
N PHE A 211 -1.34 -15.46 3.59
CA PHE A 211 -1.96 -16.77 3.35
C PHE A 211 -2.93 -16.74 2.16
N LEU A 212 -3.80 -15.73 2.09
CA LEU A 212 -4.79 -15.60 1.02
C LEU A 212 -4.19 -15.36 -0.37
N ILE A 213 -2.92 -14.92 -0.43
CA ILE A 213 -2.20 -14.71 -1.69
C ILE A 213 -1.12 -15.77 -1.92
N ASP A 214 -1.18 -16.91 -1.21
CA ASP A 214 -0.23 -18.03 -1.35
C ASP A 214 1.24 -17.66 -1.09
N LEU A 215 1.50 -16.73 -0.16
CA LEU A 215 2.84 -16.45 0.37
C LEU A 215 3.15 -17.28 1.62
N ASP A 216 4.44 -17.35 1.98
CA ASP A 216 4.87 -17.98 3.23
C ASP A 216 4.21 -17.29 4.42
N SER A 217 3.37 -18.02 5.16
CA SER A 217 2.55 -17.48 6.23
C SER A 217 2.53 -18.38 7.47
N THR A 218 2.35 -17.77 8.64
CA THR A 218 2.05 -18.48 9.89
C THR A 218 0.56 -18.75 10.10
N ALA A 219 -0.30 -18.19 9.23
CA ALA A 219 -1.74 -18.35 9.37
C ALA A 219 -2.19 -19.72 8.86
N THR A 220 -3.28 -20.22 9.44
CA THR A 220 -3.92 -21.47 9.02
C THR A 220 -5.42 -21.27 8.87
N GLU A 221 -6.01 -21.91 7.88
CA GLU A 221 -7.47 -21.96 7.73
C GLU A 221 -8.08 -22.91 8.75
N ILE A 222 -9.06 -22.41 9.52
CA ILE A 222 -9.86 -23.20 10.45
C ILE A 222 -11.11 -23.71 9.74
N CYS A 223 -11.77 -22.83 8.97
CA CYS A 223 -12.91 -23.18 8.13
C CYS A 223 -13.11 -22.14 7.02
N ALA A 224 -13.75 -22.57 5.93
CA ALA A 224 -14.22 -21.74 4.85
C ALA A 224 -15.59 -22.23 4.37
N ALA A 225 -16.49 -21.31 4.01
CA ALA A 225 -17.86 -21.50 3.53
C ALA A 225 -18.87 -22.18 4.49
N ASP A 226 -18.44 -23.14 5.31
CA ASP A 226 -19.28 -23.92 6.24
C ASP A 226 -18.76 -23.82 7.69
N CYS A 227 -18.57 -22.60 8.16
CA CYS A 227 -18.11 -22.34 9.51
C CYS A 227 -19.24 -22.48 10.56
N PRO A 228 -18.94 -22.97 11.77
CA PRO A 228 -19.92 -23.07 12.85
C PRO A 228 -20.35 -21.67 13.31
N SER A 229 -21.64 -21.46 13.60
CA SER A 229 -22.19 -20.15 13.99
C SER A 229 -21.53 -19.54 15.23
N THR A 230 -21.06 -20.38 16.14
CA THR A 230 -20.32 -19.98 17.35
C THR A 230 -18.92 -20.55 17.31
N LEU A 231 -17.93 -19.71 17.57
CA LEU A 231 -16.51 -20.04 17.60
C LEU A 231 -15.95 -19.75 18.99
N ASP A 232 -15.16 -20.70 19.47
CA ASP A 232 -14.36 -20.57 20.69
C ASP A 232 -12.92 -20.32 20.26
N VAL A 233 -12.38 -19.14 20.60
CA VAL A 233 -11.00 -18.76 20.25
C VAL A 233 -10.08 -19.24 21.37
N PRO A 234 -9.17 -20.21 21.12
CA PRO A 234 -8.27 -20.73 22.15
C PRO A 234 -7.44 -19.63 22.80
N ASP A 235 -7.16 -19.75 24.11
CA ASP A 235 -6.44 -18.74 24.91
C ASP A 235 -5.10 -18.28 24.27
N ASP A 236 -4.38 -19.19 23.61
CA ASP A 236 -3.08 -18.95 22.98
C ASP A 236 -3.16 -18.54 21.50
N ALA A 237 -4.37 -18.35 20.97
CA ALA A 237 -4.62 -18.03 19.58
C ALA A 237 -5.14 -16.59 19.37
N THR A 238 -5.20 -16.21 18.10
CA THR A 238 -5.89 -15.00 17.63
C THR A 238 -6.48 -15.30 16.27
N TYR A 239 -7.77 -15.09 16.11
CA TYR A 239 -8.49 -15.44 14.89
C TYR A 239 -8.84 -14.19 14.10
N VAL A 240 -8.72 -14.29 12.77
CA VAL A 240 -9.43 -13.42 11.84
C VAL A 240 -10.70 -14.14 11.42
N LEU A 241 -11.83 -13.47 11.57
CA LEU A 241 -13.13 -13.96 11.14
C LEU A 241 -13.69 -13.02 10.09
N ARG A 242 -14.24 -13.56 9.00
CA ARG A 242 -14.99 -12.74 8.03
C ARG A 242 -16.43 -13.17 7.95
N LEU A 243 -17.32 -12.18 7.83
CA LEU A 243 -18.77 -12.36 7.77
C LEU A 243 -19.25 -12.41 6.32
N ARG A 244 -20.33 -13.16 6.09
CA ARG A 244 -21.19 -13.04 4.91
C ARG A 244 -22.63 -12.81 5.33
N TRP A 245 -23.33 -11.99 4.57
CA TRP A 245 -24.76 -11.74 4.76
C TRP A 245 -25.57 -12.94 4.23
N GLU A 246 -26.55 -13.45 4.98
CA GLU A 246 -27.33 -14.65 4.59
C GLU A 246 -28.53 -14.34 3.69
N HIS A 247 -29.02 -13.10 3.65
CA HIS A 247 -30.03 -12.68 2.67
C HIS A 247 -29.39 -12.25 1.34
N VAL A 248 -29.08 -13.24 0.49
CA VAL A 248 -28.86 -13.02 -0.95
C VAL A 248 -29.70 -14.00 -1.75
#